data_AF-A0A0J8RTU8-F1
#
_entry.id   AF-A0A0J8RTU8-F1
#
_cell.length_a   1.000
_cell.length_b   1.000
_cell.length_c   1.000
_cell.angle_alpha   90.00
_cell.angle_beta   90.00
_cell.angle_gamma   90.00
#
_symmetry.space_group_name_H-M   'P 1'
#
loop_
_entity.id
_entity.type
_entity.pdbx_description
1 polymer ?
#
loop_
_entity_poly.entity_id
_entity_poly.type
_entity_poly.pdbx_seq_one_letter_code
_entity_poly.pdbx_strand_id
1 'polypeptide(L)'
;MQKVIRRTVLASNQAKRKARIEAAKDRHEQIKSIFREKVALQRSLLDEAAEERRNRREDWMRGPLAPKRDFGDRNGLYGTISTNRLRMPRVLEEQRIKYMTIAPGDRVCMVRGRDRGKIGKVLNVDAESETVTIEGINIYDVEFPSFALAGDSDKRPFRPYPVPVPINDVRLVVPLRGSYHRASERRRG
;
A
#
# COMPACT_ATOMS: atom_id res chain seq x y z
N MET A 1 -36.80 46.68 8.21
CA MET A 1 -35.95 45.71 7.46
C MET A 1 -34.60 45.38 8.13
N GLN A 2 -33.83 46.34 8.65
CA GLN A 2 -32.49 46.09 9.25
C GLN A 2 -32.46 45.02 10.37
N LYS A 3 -33.51 44.92 11.20
CA LYS A 3 -33.61 43.89 12.27
C LYS A 3 -33.70 42.46 11.72
N VAL A 4 -34.36 42.27 10.57
CA VAL A 4 -34.50 40.95 9.93
C VAL A 4 -33.15 40.50 9.37
N ILE A 5 -32.44 41.41 8.68
CA ILE A 5 -31.09 41.16 8.17
C ILE A 5 -30.15 40.77 9.33
N ARG A 6 -30.15 41.52 10.43
CA ARG A 6 -29.32 41.19 11.61
C ARG A 6 -29.63 39.79 12.17
N ARG A 7 -30.91 39.41 12.28
CA ARG A 7 -31.29 38.06 12.76
C ARG A 7 -30.79 36.96 11.84
N THR A 8 -30.93 37.12 10.53
CA THR A 8 -30.42 36.15 9.55
C THR A 8 -28.89 36.03 9.60
N VAL A 9 -28.18 37.15 9.74
CA VAL A 9 -26.72 37.18 9.87
C VAL A 9 -26.26 36.48 11.16
N LEU A 10 -26.93 36.73 12.29
CA LEU A 10 -26.61 36.07 13.56
C LEU A 10 -26.83 34.55 13.49
N ALA A 11 -27.96 34.11 12.94
CA ALA A 11 -28.26 32.69 12.75
C ALA A 11 -27.22 32.02 11.82
N SER A 12 -26.88 32.67 10.70
CA SER A 12 -25.81 32.22 9.79
C SER A 12 -24.47 32.11 10.52
N ASN A 13 -24.11 33.09 11.35
CA ASN A 13 -22.83 33.07 12.08
C ASN A 13 -22.79 31.99 13.16
N GLN A 14 -23.91 31.73 13.86
CA GLN A 14 -24.03 30.62 14.81
C GLN A 14 -23.89 29.26 14.10
N ALA A 15 -24.57 29.08 12.97
CA ALA A 15 -24.46 27.87 12.15
C ALA A 15 -23.03 27.66 11.66
N LYS A 16 -22.37 28.71 11.12
CA LYS A 16 -20.96 28.68 10.71
C LYS A 16 -20.04 28.32 11.86
N ARG A 17 -20.27 28.85 13.07
CA ARG A 17 -19.47 28.52 14.26
C ARG A 17 -19.63 27.05 14.64
N LYS A 18 -20.86 26.53 14.68
CA LYS A 18 -21.13 25.12 15.00
C LYS A 18 -20.47 24.21 13.96
N ALA A 19 -20.64 24.51 12.68
CA ALA A 19 -20.02 23.75 11.58
C ALA A 19 -18.49 23.74 11.67
N ARG A 20 -17.85 24.86 12.06
CA ARG A 20 -16.39 24.90 12.27
C ARG A 20 -15.93 24.02 13.42
N ILE A 21 -16.67 24.01 14.53
CA ILE A 21 -16.35 23.19 15.71
C ILE A 21 -16.50 21.70 15.37
N GLU A 22 -17.58 21.34 14.69
CA GLU A 22 -17.83 19.98 14.22
C GLU A 22 -16.74 19.52 13.24
N ALA A 23 -16.45 20.33 12.21
CA ALA A 23 -15.38 20.04 11.25
C ALA A 23 -13.98 19.96 11.89
N ALA A 24 -13.74 20.62 13.03
CA ALA A 24 -12.48 20.48 13.77
C ALA A 24 -12.41 19.16 14.55
N LYS A 25 -13.53 18.73 15.14
CA LYS A 25 -13.64 17.42 15.82
C LYS A 25 -13.50 16.28 14.82
N ASP A 26 -14.18 16.37 13.68
CA ASP A 26 -14.13 15.34 12.63
C ASP A 26 -12.70 15.20 12.09
N ARG A 27 -12.02 16.32 11.81
CA ARG A 27 -10.61 16.32 11.42
C ARG A 27 -9.71 15.66 12.47
N HIS A 28 -9.94 15.95 13.76
CA HIS A 28 -9.16 15.33 14.82
C HIS A 28 -9.36 13.81 14.87
N GLU A 29 -10.60 13.32 14.75
CA GLU A 29 -10.87 11.88 14.75
C GLU A 29 -10.28 11.18 13.51
N GLN A 30 -10.33 11.82 12.34
CA GLN A 30 -9.68 11.33 11.11
C GLN A 30 -8.15 11.22 11.26
N ILE A 31 -7.50 12.23 11.83
CA ILE A 31 -6.04 12.18 12.08
C ILE A 31 -5.72 11.03 13.05
N LYS A 32 -6.55 10.87 14.09
CA LYS A 32 -6.38 9.79 15.08
C LYS A 32 -6.61 8.41 14.49
N SER A 33 -7.57 8.22 13.58
CA SER A 33 -7.79 6.94 12.90
C SER A 33 -6.61 6.58 11.99
N ILE A 34 -6.16 7.53 11.15
CA ILE A 34 -4.99 7.35 10.29
C ILE A 34 -3.75 6.98 11.09
N PHE A 35 -3.49 7.68 12.21
CA PHE A 35 -2.35 7.40 13.06
C PHE A 35 -2.43 5.99 13.69
N ARG A 36 -3.62 5.59 14.16
CA ARG A 36 -3.85 4.23 14.69
C ARG A 36 -3.55 3.16 13.65
N GLU A 37 -4.03 3.32 12.43
CA GLU A 37 -3.79 2.39 11.32
C GLU A 37 -2.28 2.30 11.00
N LYS A 38 -1.60 3.44 10.91
CA LYS A 38 -0.16 3.50 10.66
C LYS A 38 0.65 2.79 11.75
N VAL A 39 0.32 3.03 13.02
CA VAL A 39 0.99 2.39 14.15
C VAL A 39 0.73 0.88 14.17
N ALA A 40 -0.50 0.45 13.87
CA ALA A 40 -0.86 -0.96 13.81
C ALA A 40 -0.05 -1.69 12.71
N LEU A 41 0.02 -1.11 11.51
CA LEU A 41 0.82 -1.67 10.41
C LEU A 41 2.32 -1.69 10.77
N GLN A 42 2.85 -0.59 11.32
CA GLN A 42 4.26 -0.54 11.70
C GLN A 42 4.59 -1.59 12.77
N ARG A 43 3.71 -1.78 13.74
CA ARG A 43 3.88 -2.79 14.78
C ARG A 43 3.90 -4.20 14.20
N SER A 44 2.96 -4.55 13.32
CA SER A 44 2.96 -5.88 12.69
C SER A 44 4.24 -6.14 11.89
N LEU A 45 4.72 -5.15 11.14
CA LEU A 45 5.98 -5.26 10.39
C LEU A 45 7.20 -5.47 11.31
N LEU A 46 7.23 -4.79 12.46
CA LEU A 46 8.31 -4.94 13.44
C LEU A 46 8.25 -6.30 14.15
N ASP A 47 7.06 -6.75 14.50
CA ASP A 47 6.83 -8.04 15.15
C ASP A 47 7.26 -9.19 14.22
N GLU A 48 6.86 -9.17 12.95
CA GLU A 48 7.33 -10.11 11.93
C GLU A 48 8.86 -10.06 11.77
N ALA A 49 9.45 -8.88 11.67
CA ALA A 49 10.90 -8.75 11.56
C ALA A 49 11.64 -9.25 12.81
N ALA A 50 11.03 -9.12 14.00
CA ALA A 50 11.58 -9.65 15.23
C ALA A 50 11.46 -11.17 15.30
N GLU A 51 10.32 -11.73 14.90
CA GLU A 51 10.10 -13.17 14.74
C GLU A 51 11.12 -13.79 13.79
N GLU A 52 11.32 -13.22 12.61
CA GLU A 52 12.28 -13.71 11.64
C GLU A 52 13.73 -13.68 12.13
N ARG A 53 14.10 -12.68 12.95
CA ARG A 53 15.42 -12.66 13.59
C ARG A 53 15.57 -13.77 14.63
N ARG A 54 14.51 -14.06 15.41
CA ARG A 54 14.51 -15.17 16.38
C ARG A 54 14.59 -16.52 15.65
N ASN A 55 13.80 -16.70 14.60
CA ASN A 55 13.77 -17.91 13.79
C ASN A 55 15.15 -18.22 13.22
N ARG A 56 15.80 -17.24 12.58
CA ARG A 56 17.16 -17.41 12.03
C ARG A 56 18.19 -17.80 13.09
N ARG A 57 18.09 -17.23 14.29
CA ARG A 57 18.99 -17.56 15.40
C ARG A 57 18.76 -18.99 15.91
N GLU A 58 17.50 -19.38 16.06
CA GLU A 58 17.11 -20.73 16.50
C GLU A 58 17.55 -21.79 15.49
N ASP A 59 17.38 -21.53 14.20
CA ASP A 59 17.80 -22.43 13.12
C ASP A 59 19.32 -22.60 13.12
N TRP A 60 20.07 -21.51 13.32
CA TRP A 60 21.52 -21.56 13.43
C TRP A 60 22.00 -22.36 14.65
N MET A 61 21.35 -22.19 15.80
CA MET A 61 21.74 -22.87 17.05
C MET A 61 21.37 -24.35 17.05
N ARG A 62 20.21 -24.72 16.48
CA ARG A 62 19.71 -26.09 16.51
C ARG A 62 20.17 -26.94 15.34
N GLY A 63 20.60 -26.33 14.23
CA GLY A 63 21.10 -27.03 13.05
C GLY A 63 20.11 -28.10 12.57
N PRO A 64 20.44 -29.40 12.67
CA PRO A 64 19.55 -30.49 12.26
C PRO A 64 18.27 -30.62 13.11
N LEU A 65 18.24 -30.06 14.32
CA LEU A 65 17.07 -30.09 15.22
C LEU A 65 16.20 -28.81 15.11
N ALA A 66 16.33 -28.06 14.01
CA ALA A 66 15.50 -26.88 13.78
C ALA A 66 14.01 -27.27 13.70
N PRO A 67 13.11 -26.52 14.34
CA PRO A 67 11.70 -26.87 14.39
C PRO A 67 11.05 -26.70 13.01
N LYS A 68 10.21 -27.67 12.62
CA LYS A 68 9.36 -27.51 11.44
C LYS A 68 8.21 -26.53 11.77
N ARG A 69 8.35 -25.28 11.33
CA ARG A 69 7.37 -24.21 11.60
C ARG A 69 6.10 -24.31 10.75
N ASP A 70 6.21 -25.01 9.63
CA ASP A 70 5.09 -25.29 8.73
C ASP A 70 4.36 -26.57 9.16
N PHE A 71 3.75 -26.56 10.34
CA PHE A 71 2.99 -27.69 10.91
C PHE A 71 1.93 -27.20 11.91
N GLY A 72 0.96 -28.06 12.24
CA GLY A 72 -0.10 -27.80 13.22
C GLY A 72 -1.09 -26.74 12.73
N ASP A 73 -1.46 -25.81 13.60
CA ASP A 73 -2.43 -24.75 13.30
C ASP A 73 -1.97 -23.80 12.18
N ARG A 74 -0.65 -23.73 11.93
CA ARG A 74 -0.05 -22.91 10.87
C ARG A 74 0.41 -23.72 9.66
N ASN A 75 -0.14 -24.92 9.46
CA ASN A 75 0.21 -25.76 8.31
C ASN A 75 -0.13 -25.07 6.98
N GLY A 76 0.88 -24.86 6.13
CA GLY A 76 0.80 -24.12 4.87
C GLY A 76 0.76 -22.60 5.03
N LEU A 77 0.87 -22.07 6.26
CA LEU A 77 0.76 -20.63 6.57
C LEU A 77 2.10 -20.03 7.02
N TYR A 78 3.18 -20.82 7.00
CA TYR A 78 4.49 -20.28 7.34
C TYR A 78 4.99 -19.36 6.21
N GLY A 79 5.35 -18.13 6.57
CA GLY A 79 5.83 -17.12 5.62
C GLY A 79 4.72 -16.38 4.85
N THR A 80 3.45 -16.62 5.17
CA THR A 80 2.32 -15.84 4.62
C THR A 80 2.21 -14.47 5.29
N ILE A 81 1.58 -13.52 4.60
CA ILE A 81 1.22 -12.22 5.15
C ILE A 81 -0.27 -12.13 5.43
N SER A 82 -0.65 -11.34 6.44
CA SER A 82 -2.05 -11.09 6.72
C SER A 82 -2.71 -10.19 5.66
N THR A 83 -4.02 -10.35 5.45
CA THR A 83 -4.83 -9.45 4.61
C THR A 83 -4.75 -7.98 5.02
N ASN A 84 -4.49 -7.68 6.29
CA ASN A 84 -4.30 -6.31 6.77
C ASN A 84 -3.14 -5.60 6.05
N ARG A 85 -2.12 -6.33 5.61
CA ARG A 85 -0.98 -5.76 4.88
C ARG A 85 -1.33 -5.26 3.48
N LEU A 86 -2.44 -5.73 2.91
CA LEU A 86 -2.97 -5.23 1.64
C LEU A 86 -3.61 -3.84 1.78
N ARG A 87 -4.06 -3.47 2.99
CA ARG A 87 -4.68 -2.18 3.27
C ARG A 87 -3.64 -1.24 3.87
N MET A 88 -3.01 -0.45 3.01
CA MET A 88 -2.07 0.56 3.48
C MET A 88 -2.83 1.72 4.16
N PRO A 89 -2.29 2.30 5.24
CA PRO A 89 -2.90 3.43 5.92
C PRO A 89 -2.96 4.62 4.99
N ARG A 90 -4.03 5.41 5.11
CA ARG A 90 -4.21 6.63 4.32
C ARG A 90 -3.17 7.67 4.72
N VAL A 91 -2.72 8.47 3.77
CA VAL A 91 -1.89 9.65 4.04
C VAL A 91 -2.80 10.84 4.36
N LEU A 92 -2.35 11.68 5.29
CA LEU A 92 -3.05 12.92 5.63
C LEU A 92 -3.18 13.79 4.38
N GLU A 93 -4.34 14.43 4.20
CA GLU A 93 -4.64 15.24 3.01
C GLU A 93 -3.57 16.33 2.74
N GLU A 94 -3.04 16.94 3.79
CA GLU A 94 -2.01 17.98 3.71
C GLU A 94 -0.65 17.45 3.24
N GLN A 95 -0.37 16.17 3.50
CA GLN A 95 0.88 15.51 3.12
C GLN A 95 0.78 14.80 1.78
N ARG A 96 -0.43 14.75 1.19
CA ARG A 96 -0.70 14.02 -0.02
C ARG A 96 -0.10 14.71 -1.25
N ILE A 97 0.47 13.95 -2.16
CA ILE A 97 0.92 14.39 -3.47
C ILE A 97 -0.30 14.88 -4.25
N LYS A 98 -0.34 16.20 -4.48
CA LYS A 98 -1.47 16.86 -5.16
C LYS A 98 -1.66 16.38 -6.61
N TYR A 99 -0.57 16.12 -7.32
CA TYR A 99 -0.58 15.72 -8.73
C TYR A 99 0.11 14.36 -8.89
N MET A 100 -0.71 13.32 -9.02
CA MET A 100 -0.23 11.97 -9.27
C MET A 100 0.29 11.87 -10.71
N THR A 101 1.53 11.41 -10.88
CA THR A 101 2.19 11.32 -12.20
C THR A 101 2.10 9.94 -12.84
N ILE A 102 1.56 8.96 -12.11
CA ILE A 102 1.42 7.57 -12.55
C ILE A 102 -0.07 7.25 -12.62
N ALA A 103 -0.47 6.59 -13.71
CA ALA A 103 -1.83 6.13 -13.94
C ALA A 103 -1.90 4.60 -14.12
N PRO A 104 -3.08 3.99 -13.91
CA PRO A 104 -3.31 2.61 -14.30
C PRO A 104 -2.96 2.37 -15.76
N GLY A 105 -2.22 1.30 -16.03
CA GLY A 105 -1.75 0.94 -17.37
C GLY A 105 -0.33 1.40 -17.72
N ASP A 106 0.25 2.31 -16.94
CA ASP A 106 1.63 2.75 -17.14
C ASP A 106 2.63 1.62 -16.87
N ARG A 107 3.76 1.67 -17.58
CA ARG A 107 4.91 0.78 -17.33
C ARG A 107 5.82 1.41 -16.31
N VAL A 108 6.11 0.67 -15.25
CA VAL A 108 6.90 1.18 -14.14
C VAL A 108 7.98 0.20 -13.72
N CYS A 109 9.07 0.73 -13.20
CA CYS A 109 10.21 -0.01 -12.68
C CYS A 109 10.30 0.17 -11.16
N MET A 110 10.55 -0.93 -10.44
CA MET A 110 10.80 -0.91 -9.00
C MET A 110 12.21 -0.42 -8.70
N VAL A 111 12.33 0.59 -7.83
CA VAL A 111 13.62 1.14 -7.39
C VAL A 111 14.07 0.55 -6.05
N ARG A 112 13.14 0.26 -5.14
CA ARG A 112 13.44 -0.31 -3.81
C ARG A 112 12.69 -1.62 -3.57
N GLY A 113 13.10 -2.34 -2.52
CA GLY A 113 12.51 -3.63 -2.14
C GLY A 113 13.17 -4.85 -2.78
N ARG A 114 12.54 -6.01 -2.57
CA ARG A 114 13.01 -7.34 -3.03
C ARG A 114 13.07 -7.42 -4.56
N ASP A 115 12.11 -6.80 -5.23
CA ASP A 115 11.91 -6.88 -6.68
C ASP A 115 12.53 -5.69 -7.44
N ARG A 116 13.60 -5.08 -6.89
CA ARG A 116 14.31 -3.97 -7.53
C ARG A 116 14.74 -4.32 -8.96
N GLY A 117 14.50 -3.40 -9.88
CA GLY A 117 14.87 -3.51 -11.31
C GLY A 117 13.84 -4.24 -12.16
N LYS A 118 12.82 -4.89 -11.56
CA LYS A 118 11.72 -5.49 -12.32
C LYS A 118 10.80 -4.40 -12.86
N ILE A 119 10.34 -4.61 -14.09
CA ILE A 119 9.42 -3.73 -14.80
C ILE A 119 8.06 -4.43 -14.89
N GLY A 120 7.00 -3.72 -14.53
CA GLY A 120 5.63 -4.23 -14.57
C GLY A 120 4.65 -3.16 -15.04
N LYS A 121 3.40 -3.58 -15.25
CA LYS A 121 2.30 -2.70 -15.61
C LYS A 121 1.50 -2.35 -14.36
N VAL A 122 1.13 -1.09 -14.21
CA VAL A 122 0.30 -0.65 -13.09
C VAL A 122 -1.14 -1.17 -13.26
N LEU A 123 -1.65 -1.88 -12.26
CA LEU A 123 -3.03 -2.36 -12.20
C LEU A 123 -3.96 -1.30 -11.60
N ASN A 124 -3.59 -0.78 -10.44
CA ASN A 124 -4.38 0.20 -9.70
C ASN A 124 -3.47 1.21 -9.00
N VAL A 125 -3.95 2.44 -8.87
CA VAL A 125 -3.30 3.52 -8.13
C VAL A 125 -4.27 4.01 -7.07
N ASP A 126 -3.89 3.88 -5.80
CA ASP A 126 -4.65 4.44 -4.69
C ASP A 126 -4.06 5.80 -4.31
N ALA A 127 -4.81 6.86 -4.61
CA ALA A 127 -4.42 8.22 -4.28
C ALA A 127 -4.51 8.53 -2.78
N GLU A 128 -5.31 7.78 -2.00
CA GLU A 128 -5.47 8.05 -0.58
C GLU A 128 -4.26 7.58 0.24
N SER A 129 -3.75 6.39 -0.09
CA SER A 129 -2.57 5.81 0.56
C SER A 129 -1.26 6.10 -0.19
N GLU A 130 -1.33 6.68 -1.38
CA GLU A 130 -0.18 6.92 -2.28
C GLU A 130 0.54 5.64 -2.69
N THR A 131 -0.25 4.62 -3.00
CA THR A 131 0.25 3.29 -3.31
C THR A 131 -0.16 2.84 -4.70
N VAL A 132 0.64 1.95 -5.26
CA VAL A 132 0.48 1.43 -6.61
C VAL A 132 0.55 -0.08 -6.55
N THR A 133 -0.44 -0.74 -7.13
CA THR A 133 -0.43 -2.19 -7.32
C THR A 133 0.07 -2.50 -8.71
N ILE A 134 1.13 -3.30 -8.81
CA ILE A 134 1.81 -3.60 -10.07
C ILE A 134 1.61 -5.08 -10.40
N GLU A 135 1.34 -5.37 -11.67
CA GLU A 135 1.16 -6.73 -12.18
C GLU A 135 2.48 -7.51 -12.09
N GLY A 136 2.43 -8.73 -11.54
CA GLY A 136 3.59 -9.64 -11.54
C GLY A 136 4.72 -9.26 -10.57
N ILE A 137 4.56 -8.19 -9.78
CA ILE A 137 5.62 -7.61 -8.93
C ILE A 137 5.12 -7.49 -7.50
N ASN A 138 6.04 -7.66 -6.53
CA ASN A 138 5.75 -7.56 -5.11
C ASN A 138 4.65 -8.55 -4.67
N ILE A 139 4.70 -9.76 -5.22
CA ILE A 139 3.75 -10.84 -4.94
C ILE A 139 4.13 -11.52 -3.63
N TYR A 140 3.14 -11.66 -2.75
CA TYR A 140 3.25 -12.40 -1.50
C TYR A 140 2.09 -13.37 -1.37
N ASP A 141 2.31 -14.46 -0.62
CA ASP A 141 1.25 -15.36 -0.22
C ASP A 141 0.44 -14.71 0.91
N VAL A 142 -0.79 -14.30 0.60
CA VAL A 142 -1.70 -13.66 1.54
C VAL A 142 -2.60 -14.70 2.17
N GLU A 143 -2.66 -14.76 3.50
CA GLU A 143 -3.59 -15.62 4.22
C GLU A 143 -5.00 -15.01 4.18
N PHE A 144 -5.98 -15.81 3.79
CA PHE A 144 -7.39 -15.40 3.81
C PHE A 144 -8.09 -16.03 5.01
N PRO A 145 -8.84 -15.26 5.81
CA PRO A 145 -9.54 -15.80 6.95
C PRO A 145 -10.68 -16.72 6.49
N SER A 146 -11.00 -17.72 7.30
CA SER A 146 -11.99 -18.78 6.99
C SER A 146 -13.37 -18.23 6.58
N PHE A 147 -13.80 -17.12 7.17
CA PHE A 147 -15.07 -16.47 6.82
C PHE A 147 -15.09 -15.93 5.39
N ALA A 148 -13.95 -15.49 4.85
CA ALA A 148 -13.84 -14.96 3.48
C ALA A 148 -13.79 -16.09 2.44
N LEU A 149 -13.29 -17.27 2.83
CA LEU A 149 -13.17 -18.46 1.98
C LEU A 149 -14.49 -19.22 1.80
N ALA A 150 -15.47 -19.04 2.71
CA ALA A 150 -16.70 -19.82 2.74
C ALA A 150 -17.56 -19.73 1.46
N GLY A 151 -17.44 -18.63 0.71
CA GLY A 151 -18.19 -18.40 -0.54
C GLY A 151 -17.40 -18.66 -1.82
N ASP A 152 -16.13 -19.07 -1.73
CA ASP A 152 -15.24 -19.19 -2.88
C ASP A 152 -14.99 -20.65 -3.28
N SER A 153 -14.68 -20.85 -4.55
CA SER A 153 -14.39 -22.18 -5.12
C SER A 153 -13.04 -22.73 -4.65
N ASP A 154 -12.05 -21.86 -4.44
CA ASP A 154 -10.71 -22.24 -4.01
C ASP A 154 -10.58 -22.15 -2.47
N LYS A 155 -10.46 -23.32 -1.83
CA LYS A 155 -10.39 -23.46 -0.36
C LYS A 155 -8.96 -23.34 0.21
N ARG A 156 -7.97 -22.98 -0.61
CA ARG A 156 -6.60 -22.78 -0.14
C ARG A 156 -6.54 -21.68 0.92
N PRO A 157 -5.77 -21.87 2.02
CA PRO A 157 -5.70 -20.90 3.11
C PRO A 157 -4.93 -19.63 2.73
N PHE A 158 -4.10 -19.69 1.68
CA PHE A 158 -3.37 -18.55 1.16
C PHE A 158 -3.46 -18.46 -0.37
N ARG A 159 -3.25 -17.26 -0.91
CA ARG A 159 -3.15 -17.03 -2.35
C ARG A 159 -2.05 -16.01 -2.68
N PRO A 160 -1.31 -16.19 -3.77
CA PRO A 160 -0.36 -15.19 -4.22
C PRO A 160 -1.11 -13.94 -4.70
N TYR A 161 -0.81 -12.80 -4.10
CA TYR A 161 -1.43 -11.53 -4.44
C TYR A 161 -0.39 -10.40 -4.51
N PRO A 162 -0.49 -9.48 -5.48
CA PRO A 162 0.41 -8.33 -5.56
C PRO A 162 0.10 -7.36 -4.41
N VAL A 163 1.06 -7.15 -3.51
CA VAL A 163 0.93 -6.23 -2.40
C VAL A 163 1.20 -4.80 -2.90
N PRO A 164 0.40 -3.79 -2.50
CA PRO A 164 0.64 -2.41 -2.92
C PRO A 164 2.06 -1.95 -2.56
N VAL A 165 2.62 -1.06 -3.38
CA VAL A 165 3.95 -0.47 -3.18
C VAL A 165 3.80 1.05 -3.08
N PRO A 166 4.52 1.74 -2.18
CA PRO A 166 4.53 3.20 -2.16
C PRO A 166 5.01 3.79 -3.49
N ILE A 167 4.37 4.87 -3.95
CA ILE A 167 4.71 5.48 -5.24
C ILE A 167 6.17 5.95 -5.33
N ASN A 168 6.77 6.34 -4.21
CA ASN A 168 8.16 6.79 -4.12
C ASN A 168 9.19 5.71 -4.47
N ASP A 169 8.82 4.43 -4.37
CA ASP A 169 9.68 3.29 -4.65
C ASP A 169 9.58 2.80 -6.10
N VAL A 170 8.84 3.52 -6.93
CA VAL A 170 8.51 3.17 -8.31
C VAL A 170 8.86 4.33 -9.25
N ARG A 171 9.28 4.03 -10.49
CA ARG A 171 9.57 5.02 -11.53
C ARG A 171 8.95 4.66 -12.86
N LEU A 172 8.46 5.66 -13.59
CA LEU A 172 7.89 5.48 -14.91
C LEU A 172 8.96 5.05 -15.91
N VAL A 173 8.64 4.08 -16.76
CA VAL A 173 9.47 3.61 -17.86
C VAL A 173 8.87 4.10 -19.16
N VAL A 174 9.51 5.10 -19.76
CA VAL A 174 9.08 5.69 -21.03
C VAL A 174 10.11 5.36 -22.11
N PRO A 175 9.69 4.79 -23.26
CA PRO A 175 10.57 4.68 -24.40
C PRO A 175 10.82 6.07 -25.00
N LEU A 176 12.03 6.58 -24.87
CA LEU A 176 12.43 7.80 -25.54
C LEU A 176 12.87 7.46 -26.97
N ARG A 177 12.31 8.16 -27.96
CA ARG A 177 12.88 8.14 -29.32
C ARG A 177 14.20 8.87 -29.25
N GLY A 178 15.32 8.15 -29.42
CA GLY A 178 16.63 8.75 -29.48
C GLY A 178 16.70 9.79 -30.61
N SER A 179 17.23 10.97 -30.32
CA SER A 179 17.51 12.03 -31.30
C SER A 179 18.72 11.72 -32.19
N TYR A 180 19.38 10.57 -32.02
CA TYR A 180 20.39 10.08 -32.95
C TYR A 180 19.74 9.48 -34.19
N HIS A 181 19.50 10.40 -35.13
CA HIS A 181 19.76 10.26 -36.56
C HIS A 181 20.26 8.88 -37.02
N ARG A 182 19.59 8.34 -38.06
CA ARG A 182 20.13 7.33 -38.98
C ARG A 182 21.52 7.74 -39.47
N ALA A 183 22.56 7.34 -38.78
CA ALA A 183 23.91 7.30 -39.33
C ALA A 183 24.14 5.90 -39.90
N SER A 184 24.36 5.87 -41.21
CA SER A 184 24.89 4.75 -42.01
C SER A 184 24.10 3.44 -42.07
N GLU A 185 23.10 3.41 -42.95
CA GLU A 185 22.83 2.22 -43.78
C GLU A 185 22.64 2.66 -45.24
N ARG A 186 23.68 3.32 -45.77
CA ARG A 186 23.92 3.47 -47.20
C ARG A 186 25.43 3.44 -47.41
N ARG A 187 25.96 2.25 -47.69
CA ARG A 187 27.14 1.92 -48.53
C ARG A 187 27.87 0.67 -48.02
N ARG A 188 27.60 -0.47 -48.65
CA ARG A 188 28.54 -1.36 -49.38
C ARG A 188 28.07 -2.81 -49.27
N GLY A 189 27.95 -3.45 -50.44
CA GLY A 189 27.39 -4.77 -50.69
C GLY A 189 26.62 -4.70 -51.99
#